data_AF-A0A960WAA8-F1
#
_entry.id   AF-A0A960WAA8-F1
#
_cell.length_a   1.000
_cell.length_b   1.000
_cell.length_c   1.000
_cell.angle_alpha   90.00
_cell.angle_beta   90.00
_cell.angle_gamma   90.00
#
_symmetry.space_group_name_H-M   'P 1'
#
loop_
_entity.id
_entity.type
_entity.pdbx_description
1 polymer ?
#
loop_
_entity_poly.entity_id
_entity_poly.type
_entity_poly.pdbx_seq_one_letter_code
_entity_poly.pdbx_strand_id
1 'polypeptide(L)'
;DDGMSRAMLEGWIQKDVAQSLLSAAGLDLAGQMDAAKTRGFTAVPMTGLKASAKIVQTIKRSNDANVIGVLRGAEAPDEYVLYMAHWDHLGVNTATDGADNIYNGAVDNATGVASILEIAEKFAAGPRPRRSILFAAVTAEESGLLGSAYMAENPPVPLKDIAGGINIDGVLPLPPTKDMIVVGYDASELQDVLKAVAEENGKYLRPDAEPEKGYFT
;
A
#
# COMPACT_ATOMS: atom_id res chain seq x y z
N ASP A 1 2.06 23.16 4.77
CA ASP A 1 2.21 24.09 5.90
C ASP A 1 3.48 23.78 6.71
N ASP A 2 4.58 23.34 6.07
CA ASP A 2 5.81 22.89 6.74
C ASP A 2 5.61 21.91 7.91
N GLY A 3 4.57 21.08 7.85
CA GLY A 3 4.26 20.11 8.89
C GLY A 3 3.68 20.72 10.16
N MET A 4 3.24 21.99 10.14
CA MET A 4 2.57 22.64 11.26
C MET A 4 1.24 21.95 11.64
N SER A 5 0.61 21.22 10.72
CA SER A 5 -0.56 20.38 10.99
C SER A 5 -0.21 18.98 11.52
N ARG A 6 1.05 18.56 11.51
CA ARG A 6 1.45 17.23 12.00
C ARG A 6 1.60 17.22 13.51
N ALA A 7 1.36 16.06 14.12
CA ALA A 7 1.56 15.92 15.56
C ALA A 7 3.06 16.01 15.89
N MET A 8 3.39 16.57 17.07
CA MET A 8 4.78 16.60 17.55
C MET A 8 5.40 15.22 17.72
N LEU A 9 4.55 14.20 17.94
CA LEU A 9 4.90 12.79 18.06
C LEU A 9 3.74 11.97 17.49
N GLU A 10 4.07 11.01 16.64
CA GLU A 10 3.14 10.02 16.11
C GLU A 10 3.66 8.63 16.47
N GLY A 11 2.76 7.71 16.78
CA GLY A 11 3.13 6.36 17.17
C GLY A 11 1.91 5.49 17.46
N TRP A 12 2.17 4.21 17.66
CA TRP A 12 1.16 3.20 17.94
C TRP A 12 1.27 2.72 19.38
N ILE A 13 0.13 2.48 20.01
CA ILE A 13 0.03 1.85 21.32
C ILE A 13 -0.92 0.67 21.23
N GLN A 14 -0.72 -0.32 22.09
CA GLN A 14 -1.63 -1.46 22.17
C GLN A 14 -3.00 -1.02 22.71
N LYS A 15 -4.06 -1.75 22.32
CA LYS A 15 -5.45 -1.39 22.63
C LYS A 15 -5.71 -1.25 24.14
N ASP A 16 -5.11 -2.11 24.94
CA ASP A 16 -5.20 -2.09 26.41
C ASP A 16 -4.49 -0.87 27.02
N VAL A 17 -3.36 -0.45 26.44
CA VAL A 17 -2.67 0.79 26.79
C VAL A 17 -3.54 2.00 26.43
N ALA A 18 -4.16 2.01 25.24
CA ALA A 18 -5.09 3.07 24.83
C ALA A 18 -6.28 3.17 25.78
N GLN A 19 -6.88 2.04 26.16
CA GLN A 19 -7.98 2.02 27.13
C GLN A 19 -7.56 2.61 28.47
N SER A 20 -6.39 2.22 28.98
CA SER A 20 -5.86 2.71 30.25
C SER A 20 -5.58 4.22 30.21
N LEU A 21 -5.03 4.70 29.10
CA LEU A 21 -4.72 6.11 28.88
C LEU A 21 -5.98 6.98 28.82
N LEU A 22 -7.01 6.57 28.06
CA LEU A 22 -8.27 7.29 27.97
C LEU A 22 -9.01 7.30 29.31
N SER A 23 -9.05 6.15 30.01
CA SER A 23 -9.67 6.06 31.33
C SER A 23 -9.00 7.01 32.35
N ALA A 24 -7.68 7.18 32.28
CA ALA A 24 -6.94 8.11 33.14
C ALA A 24 -7.30 9.59 32.87
N ALA A 25 -7.80 9.91 31.67
CA ALA A 25 -8.36 11.22 31.34
C ALA A 25 -9.87 11.33 31.61
N GLY A 26 -10.49 10.30 32.20
CA GLY A 26 -11.93 10.24 32.42
C GLY A 26 -12.75 9.95 31.15
N LEU A 27 -12.12 9.41 30.11
CA LEU A 27 -12.75 9.05 28.84
C LEU A 27 -12.92 7.54 28.72
N ASP A 28 -14.00 7.11 28.06
CA ASP A 28 -14.22 5.71 27.70
C ASP A 28 -13.83 5.45 26.24
N LEU A 29 -12.87 4.56 26.00
CA LEU A 29 -12.40 4.23 24.66
C LEU A 29 -13.52 3.69 23.76
N ALA A 30 -14.40 2.83 24.26
CA ALA A 30 -15.48 2.27 23.45
C ALA A 30 -16.45 3.38 22.98
N GLY A 31 -16.89 4.25 23.88
CA GLY A 31 -17.70 5.41 23.56
C GLY A 31 -17.01 6.40 22.61
N GLN A 32 -15.71 6.64 22.77
CA GLN A 32 -14.95 7.49 21.83
C GLN A 32 -14.88 6.86 20.42
N MET A 33 -14.62 5.55 20.33
CA MET A 33 -14.60 4.83 19.06
C MET A 33 -15.96 4.84 18.36
N ASP A 34 -17.06 4.69 19.11
CA ASP A 34 -18.40 4.76 18.53
C ASP A 34 -18.76 6.17 18.07
N ALA A 35 -18.38 7.21 18.82
CA ALA A 35 -18.56 8.59 18.39
C ALA A 35 -17.75 8.91 17.12
N ALA A 36 -16.53 8.38 17.01
CA ALA A 36 -15.64 8.60 15.86
C ALA A 36 -16.17 8.02 14.54
N LYS A 37 -17.09 7.05 14.58
CA LYS A 37 -17.75 6.49 13.38
C LYS A 37 -18.75 7.47 12.74
N THR A 38 -19.07 8.59 13.40
CA THR A 38 -20.04 9.57 12.91
C THR A 38 -19.35 10.75 12.26
N ARG A 39 -19.81 11.15 11.06
CA ARG A 39 -19.29 12.33 10.34
C ARG A 39 -19.40 13.58 11.21
N GLY A 40 -18.33 14.37 11.25
CA GLY A 40 -18.25 15.59 12.07
C GLY A 40 -17.69 15.37 13.47
N PHE A 41 -17.21 14.16 13.78
CA PHE A 41 -16.42 13.93 14.99
C PHE A 41 -15.23 14.89 15.07
N THR A 42 -14.99 15.42 16.27
CA THR A 42 -13.84 16.28 16.58
C THR A 42 -13.05 15.69 17.74
N ALA A 43 -11.74 15.86 17.73
CA ALA A 43 -10.87 15.36 18.80
C ALA A 43 -11.31 15.87 20.18
N VAL A 44 -11.34 14.96 21.17
CA VAL A 44 -11.72 15.25 22.55
C VAL A 44 -10.46 15.49 23.39
N PRO A 45 -10.33 16.63 24.08
CA PRO A 45 -9.18 16.90 24.94
C PRO A 45 -9.07 15.91 26.11
N MET A 46 -7.89 15.30 26.27
CA MET A 46 -7.57 14.44 27.42
C MET A 46 -7.11 15.29 28.62
N THR A 47 -8.06 15.95 29.30
CA THR A 47 -7.75 16.88 30.40
C THR A 47 -7.12 16.18 31.60
N GLY A 48 -6.19 16.85 32.29
CA GLY A 48 -5.55 16.33 33.51
C GLY A 48 -4.31 15.47 33.27
N LEU A 49 -3.97 15.17 32.01
CA LEU A 49 -2.76 14.44 31.66
C LEU A 49 -1.67 15.38 31.10
N LYS A 50 -0.41 14.97 31.30
CA LYS A 50 0.76 15.55 30.64
C LYS A 50 1.55 14.44 29.98
N ALA A 51 1.95 14.63 28.74
CA ALA A 51 2.82 13.71 28.02
C ALA A 51 4.26 14.26 27.98
N SER A 52 5.23 13.38 28.20
CA SER A 52 6.64 13.64 27.86
C SER A 52 7.15 12.47 27.02
N ALA A 53 7.91 12.78 25.98
CA ALA A 53 8.48 11.78 25.09
C ALA A 53 9.91 12.17 24.73
N LYS A 54 10.76 11.16 24.57
CA LYS A 54 12.11 11.30 24.05
C LYS A 54 12.29 10.27 22.95
N ILE A 55 12.46 10.73 21.72
CA ILE A 55 12.81 9.87 20.60
C ILE A 55 14.34 9.82 20.53
N VAL A 56 14.90 8.61 20.56
CA VAL A 56 16.33 8.38 20.28
C VAL A 56 16.39 7.61 18.98
N GLN A 57 16.95 8.22 17.93
CA GLN A 57 17.05 7.63 16.61
C GLN A 57 18.52 7.39 16.22
N THR A 58 18.74 6.32 15.48
CA THR A 58 20.00 6.04 14.77
C THR A 58 19.69 5.98 13.29
N ILE A 59 20.47 6.67 12.47
CA ILE A 59 20.28 6.66 11.01
C ILE A 59 21.23 5.62 10.41
N LYS A 60 20.66 4.65 9.69
CA LYS A 60 21.38 3.74 8.82
C LYS A 60 21.08 4.12 7.37
N ARG A 61 22.09 4.10 6.51
CA ARG A 61 21.93 4.28 5.06
C ARG A 61 22.15 2.94 4.37
N SER A 62 21.29 2.63 3.42
CA SER A 62 21.39 1.51 2.49
C SER A 62 21.16 2.02 1.08
N ASN A 63 21.68 1.29 0.10
CA ASN A 63 21.36 1.50 -1.30
C ASN A 63 20.47 0.36 -1.74
N ASP A 64 19.41 0.70 -2.44
CA ASP A 64 18.40 -0.22 -2.91
C ASP A 64 17.90 0.23 -4.29
N ALA A 65 17.33 -0.67 -5.08
CA ALA A 65 16.99 -0.38 -6.47
C ALA A 65 15.55 -0.77 -6.84
N ASN A 66 14.84 0.17 -7.46
CA ASN A 66 13.68 -0.18 -8.26
C ASN A 66 14.16 -0.90 -9.54
N VAL A 67 13.51 -1.99 -9.91
CA VAL A 67 13.78 -2.73 -11.14
C VAL A 67 12.61 -2.52 -12.10
N ILE A 68 12.90 -1.94 -13.27
CA ILE A 68 11.85 -1.53 -14.22
C ILE A 68 12.12 -2.17 -15.59
N GLY A 69 11.15 -2.94 -16.07
CA GLY A 69 11.11 -3.49 -17.42
C GLY A 69 10.08 -2.75 -18.28
N VAL A 70 10.38 -2.60 -19.58
CA VAL A 70 9.47 -1.98 -20.55
C VAL A 70 9.20 -2.91 -21.70
N LEU A 71 7.93 -3.25 -21.92
CA LEU A 71 7.47 -3.87 -23.16
C LEU A 71 6.93 -2.78 -24.08
N ARG A 72 7.63 -2.49 -25.17
CA ARG A 72 7.25 -1.41 -26.08
C ARG A 72 5.96 -1.74 -26.85
N GLY A 73 5.02 -0.81 -26.89
CA GLY A 73 3.77 -0.91 -27.65
C GLY A 73 3.97 -0.92 -29.16
N ALA A 74 2.97 -1.40 -29.90
CA ALA A 74 3.00 -1.49 -31.36
C ALA A 74 2.55 -0.22 -32.07
N GLU A 75 1.55 0.50 -31.53
CA GLU A 75 0.91 1.64 -32.22
C GLU A 75 1.09 2.95 -31.45
N ALA A 76 1.03 2.89 -30.12
CA ALA A 76 1.22 4.04 -29.22
C ALA A 76 2.37 3.73 -28.24
N PRO A 77 3.62 3.63 -28.73
CA PRO A 77 4.75 3.23 -27.90
C PRO A 77 5.12 4.23 -26.81
N ASP A 78 4.62 5.47 -26.91
CA ASP A 78 4.86 6.53 -25.94
C ASP A 78 3.67 6.72 -24.97
N GLU A 79 2.67 5.84 -25.01
CA GLU A 79 1.62 5.73 -23.98
C GLU A 79 1.85 4.45 -23.18
N TYR A 80 1.76 4.51 -21.84
CA TYR A 80 2.14 3.43 -20.94
C TYR A 80 1.01 2.98 -20.02
N VAL A 81 0.94 1.68 -19.75
CA VAL A 81 0.21 1.12 -18.60
C VAL A 81 1.23 0.59 -17.60
N LEU A 82 1.08 0.94 -16.32
CA LEU A 82 1.99 0.52 -15.26
C LEU A 82 1.42 -0.70 -14.51
N TYR A 83 2.24 -1.74 -14.36
CA TYR A 83 2.06 -2.79 -13.36
C TYR A 83 3.16 -2.66 -12.31
N MET A 84 2.79 -2.62 -11.05
CA MET A 84 3.70 -2.38 -9.94
C MET A 84 3.49 -3.39 -8.81
N ALA A 85 4.58 -3.77 -8.16
CA ALA A 85 4.62 -4.49 -6.89
C ALA A 85 5.90 -4.10 -6.16
N HIS A 86 5.98 -4.22 -4.84
CA HIS A 86 7.25 -4.06 -4.14
C HIS A 86 7.94 -5.42 -3.94
N TRP A 87 9.27 -5.44 -3.98
CA TRP A 87 10.06 -6.67 -3.85
C TRP A 87 10.81 -6.77 -2.52
N ASP A 88 10.92 -5.68 -1.77
CA ASP A 88 11.49 -5.69 -0.42
C ASP A 88 10.53 -6.27 0.61
N HIS A 89 11.08 -6.66 1.76
CA HIS A 89 10.30 -6.97 2.95
C HIS A 89 11.12 -6.67 4.22
N LEU A 90 10.53 -6.89 5.40
CA LEU A 90 11.09 -6.53 6.71
C LEU A 90 12.42 -7.22 7.09
N GLY A 91 12.82 -8.29 6.39
CA GLY A 91 14.10 -8.97 6.60
C GLY A 91 14.11 -9.84 7.85
N VAL A 92 15.04 -9.60 8.79
CA VAL A 92 15.26 -10.49 9.95
C VAL A 92 14.71 -9.88 11.23
N ASN A 93 13.86 -10.63 11.92
CA ASN A 93 13.38 -10.34 13.26
C ASN A 93 14.45 -10.60 14.32
N THR A 94 15.09 -9.56 14.82
CA THR A 94 16.09 -9.69 15.88
C THR A 94 15.49 -9.82 17.29
N ALA A 95 14.17 -9.77 17.44
CA ALA A 95 13.47 -9.77 18.73
C ALA A 95 12.89 -11.15 19.11
N THR A 96 12.98 -12.16 18.23
CA THR A 96 12.50 -13.52 18.50
C THR A 96 13.65 -14.48 18.75
N ASP A 97 13.55 -15.28 19.82
CA ASP A 97 14.54 -16.29 20.21
C ASP A 97 14.42 -17.62 19.42
N GLY A 98 13.64 -17.63 18.33
CA GLY A 98 13.38 -18.81 17.50
C GLY A 98 14.43 -19.02 16.40
N ALA A 99 14.52 -20.25 15.90
CA ALA A 99 15.40 -20.60 14.78
C ALA A 99 14.91 -20.02 13.43
N ASP A 100 13.61 -19.79 13.29
CA ASP A 100 13.04 -19.03 12.18
C ASP A 100 12.75 -17.61 12.66
N ASN A 101 13.55 -16.69 12.17
CA ASN A 101 13.47 -15.28 12.49
C ASN A 101 13.44 -14.43 11.22
N ILE A 102 13.02 -14.99 10.09
CA ILE A 102 12.96 -14.28 8.80
C ILE A 102 11.52 -13.92 8.50
N TYR A 103 11.28 -12.64 8.21
CA TYR A 103 10.08 -12.20 7.52
C TYR A 103 10.22 -12.54 6.05
N ASN A 104 9.63 -13.68 5.66
CA ASN A 104 9.81 -14.27 4.33
C ASN A 104 9.05 -13.53 3.22
N GLY A 105 7.98 -12.82 3.55
CA GLY A 105 7.26 -11.96 2.60
C GLY A 105 6.52 -12.70 1.51
N ALA A 106 6.08 -13.93 1.80
CA ALA A 106 5.44 -14.78 0.81
C ALA A 106 4.18 -14.14 0.22
N VAL A 107 3.31 -13.58 1.08
CA VAL A 107 2.13 -12.82 0.64
C VAL A 107 2.53 -11.39 0.32
N ASP A 108 3.21 -10.74 1.26
CA ASP A 108 3.61 -9.35 1.26
C ASP A 108 5.14 -9.23 1.05
N ASN A 109 5.64 -9.08 -0.19
CA ASN A 109 4.87 -9.01 -1.42
C ASN A 109 5.42 -9.88 -2.56
N ALA A 110 5.96 -11.06 -2.22
CA ALA A 110 6.42 -12.02 -3.23
C ALA A 110 5.29 -12.47 -4.17
N THR A 111 4.04 -12.53 -3.71
CA THR A 111 2.90 -12.84 -4.58
C THR A 111 2.61 -11.74 -5.61
N GLY A 112 2.74 -10.46 -5.25
CA GLY A 112 2.62 -9.35 -6.19
C GLY A 112 3.75 -9.35 -7.21
N VAL A 113 5.00 -9.58 -6.78
CA VAL A 113 6.15 -9.73 -7.68
C VAL A 113 5.94 -10.89 -8.65
N ALA A 114 5.51 -12.06 -8.15
CA ALA A 114 5.19 -13.19 -9.01
C ALA A 114 4.09 -12.85 -10.03
N SER A 115 3.06 -12.12 -9.60
CA SER A 115 1.96 -11.70 -10.48
C SER A 115 2.45 -10.79 -11.62
N ILE A 116 3.26 -9.76 -11.33
CA ILE A 116 3.76 -8.87 -12.38
C ILE A 116 4.72 -9.59 -13.35
N LEU A 117 5.49 -10.58 -12.86
CA LEU A 117 6.37 -11.39 -13.71
C LEU A 117 5.56 -12.30 -14.65
N GLU A 118 4.54 -12.99 -14.13
CA GLU A 118 3.65 -13.83 -14.94
C GLU A 118 2.89 -13.01 -15.99
N ILE A 119 2.37 -11.83 -15.61
CA ILE A 119 1.74 -10.90 -16.55
C ILE A 119 2.74 -10.46 -17.63
N ALA A 120 3.97 -10.09 -17.24
CA ALA A 120 5.02 -9.70 -18.17
C ALA A 120 5.37 -10.82 -19.16
N GLU A 121 5.50 -12.07 -18.69
CA GLU A 121 5.75 -13.22 -19.55
C GLU A 121 4.62 -13.42 -20.57
N LYS A 122 3.35 -13.34 -20.14
CA LYS A 122 2.20 -13.49 -21.05
C LYS A 122 2.16 -12.38 -22.11
N PHE A 123 2.40 -11.12 -21.74
CA PHE A 123 2.45 -10.04 -22.71
C PHE A 123 3.65 -10.14 -23.66
N ALA A 124 4.81 -10.61 -23.18
CA ALA A 124 6.00 -10.78 -24.00
C ALA A 124 5.85 -11.92 -25.03
N ALA A 125 5.14 -13.00 -24.67
CA ALA A 125 4.87 -14.13 -25.55
C ALA A 125 3.69 -13.89 -26.52
N GLY A 126 2.82 -12.92 -26.22
CA GLY A 126 1.63 -12.61 -26.99
C GLY A 126 1.84 -11.59 -28.12
N PRO A 127 0.75 -11.21 -28.84
CA PRO A 127 0.77 -10.07 -29.74
C PRO A 127 1.16 -8.80 -28.99
N ARG A 128 1.95 -7.93 -29.63
CA ARG A 128 2.38 -6.68 -29.01
C ARG A 128 1.14 -5.82 -28.68
N PRO A 129 1.01 -5.33 -27.45
CA PRO A 129 -0.08 -4.46 -27.07
C PRO A 129 -0.01 -3.12 -27.81
N ARG A 130 -1.15 -2.43 -27.93
CA ARG A 130 -1.22 -1.12 -28.57
C ARG A 130 -0.29 -0.10 -27.90
N ARG A 131 -0.38 -0.02 -26.57
CA ARG A 131 0.42 0.82 -25.67
C ARG A 131 1.63 0.09 -25.13
N SER A 132 2.64 0.81 -24.71
CA SER A 132 3.74 0.25 -23.93
C SER A 132 3.27 -0.18 -22.54
N ILE A 133 3.99 -1.13 -21.93
CA ILE A 133 3.74 -1.58 -20.56
C ILE A 133 5.02 -1.40 -19.74
N LEU A 134 4.89 -0.75 -18.58
CA LEU A 134 5.93 -0.63 -17.57
C LEU A 134 5.66 -1.68 -16.49
N PHE A 135 6.65 -2.52 -16.21
CA PHE A 135 6.64 -3.44 -15.08
C PHE A 135 7.65 -2.92 -14.05
N ALA A 136 7.19 -2.46 -12.90
CA ALA A 136 8.02 -1.88 -11.86
C ALA A 136 7.98 -2.75 -10.60
N ALA A 137 9.10 -3.39 -10.28
CA ALA A 137 9.35 -3.94 -8.96
C ALA A 137 10.04 -2.85 -8.12
N VAL A 138 9.29 -2.18 -7.25
CA VAL A 138 9.81 -1.11 -6.39
C VAL A 138 10.36 -1.68 -5.08
N THR A 139 11.20 -0.91 -4.39
CA THR A 139 11.82 -1.32 -3.12
C THR A 139 11.47 -0.36 -1.98
N ALA A 140 11.89 -0.69 -0.76
CA ALA A 140 11.70 0.09 0.45
C ALA A 140 10.25 0.56 0.68
N GLU A 141 9.27 -0.26 0.30
CA GLU A 141 7.84 -0.05 0.61
C GLU A 141 7.64 -0.10 2.12
N GLU A 142 8.21 -1.13 2.75
CA GLU A 142 8.07 -1.41 4.20
C GLU A 142 8.79 -0.38 5.07
N SER A 143 9.63 0.44 4.44
CA SER A 143 10.33 1.57 5.06
C SER A 143 9.63 2.91 4.82
N GLY A 144 8.39 2.90 4.32
CA GLY A 144 7.56 4.08 4.09
C GLY A 144 7.45 4.48 2.62
N LEU A 145 7.18 3.52 1.73
CA LEU A 145 6.90 3.74 0.30
C LEU A 145 8.06 4.39 -0.47
N LEU A 146 9.31 4.23 -0.01
CA LEU A 146 10.42 5.07 -0.45
C LEU A 146 10.79 4.84 -1.93
N GLY A 147 10.72 3.60 -2.41
CA GLY A 147 11.04 3.30 -3.82
C GLY A 147 9.99 3.83 -4.79
N SER A 148 8.70 3.66 -4.48
CA SER A 148 7.62 4.21 -5.32
C SER A 148 7.57 5.73 -5.26
N ALA A 149 7.79 6.33 -4.09
CA ALA A 149 7.92 7.79 -3.95
C ALA A 149 9.09 8.34 -4.79
N TYR A 150 10.26 7.71 -4.72
CA TYR A 150 11.41 8.10 -5.54
C TYR A 150 11.10 7.98 -7.04
N MET A 151 10.41 6.91 -7.45
CA MET A 151 9.99 6.71 -8.85
C MET A 151 8.98 7.79 -9.29
N ALA A 152 8.06 8.21 -8.44
CA ALA A 152 7.11 9.28 -8.77
C ALA A 152 7.81 10.63 -8.94
N GLU A 153 8.82 10.93 -8.11
CA GLU A 153 9.63 12.15 -8.19
C GLU A 153 10.66 12.12 -9.34
N ASN A 154 11.14 10.94 -9.72
CA ASN A 154 12.14 10.70 -10.77
C ASN A 154 11.63 9.68 -11.78
N PRO A 155 10.56 10.00 -12.53
CA PRO A 155 9.83 8.99 -13.28
C PRO A 155 10.64 8.53 -14.50
N PRO A 156 10.66 7.22 -14.81
CA PRO A 156 11.43 6.66 -15.91
C PRO A 156 10.90 7.09 -17.29
N VAL A 157 9.64 7.54 -17.33
CA VAL A 157 8.96 8.17 -18.47
C VAL A 157 8.13 9.34 -17.96
N PRO A 158 7.74 10.33 -18.78
CA PRO A 158 6.91 11.43 -18.29
C PRO A 158 5.58 10.92 -17.71
N LEU A 159 5.19 11.36 -16.51
CA LEU A 159 3.97 10.88 -15.84
C LEU A 159 2.70 11.05 -16.68
N LYS A 160 2.62 12.13 -17.47
CA LYS A 160 1.51 12.40 -18.40
C LYS A 160 1.32 11.31 -19.47
N ASP A 161 2.35 10.49 -19.69
CA ASP A 161 2.35 9.42 -20.69
C ASP A 161 1.92 8.07 -20.08
N ILE A 162 1.76 8.00 -18.75
CA ILE A 162 1.20 6.83 -18.04
C ILE A 162 -0.32 6.98 -17.98
N ALA A 163 -1.04 6.17 -18.74
CA ALA A 163 -2.50 6.22 -18.85
C ALA A 163 -3.24 5.63 -17.64
N GLY A 164 -2.57 4.77 -16.87
CA GLY A 164 -3.13 4.09 -15.70
C GLY A 164 -2.13 3.14 -15.06
N GLY A 165 -2.32 2.88 -13.77
CA GLY A 165 -1.46 1.99 -12.99
C GLY A 165 -2.26 0.96 -12.19
N ILE A 166 -1.72 -0.25 -12.10
CA ILE A 166 -2.23 -1.35 -11.29
C ILE A 166 -1.11 -1.73 -10.32
N ASN A 167 -1.33 -1.49 -9.03
CA ASN A 167 -0.48 -2.02 -7.97
C ASN A 167 -1.01 -3.40 -7.55
N ILE A 168 -0.14 -4.39 -7.42
CA ILE A 168 -0.48 -5.73 -6.94
C ILE A 168 0.27 -5.95 -5.64
N ASP A 169 -0.49 -6.02 -4.55
CA ASP A 169 0.03 -6.14 -3.21
C ASP A 169 -0.75 -7.14 -2.38
N GLY A 170 -0.08 -8.19 -1.90
CA GLY A 170 -0.70 -9.19 -1.04
C GLY A 170 -1.78 -10.04 -1.73
N VAL A 171 -1.42 -10.79 -2.78
CA VAL A 171 -2.36 -11.78 -3.37
C VAL A 171 -2.45 -13.00 -2.45
N LEU A 172 -3.53 -13.03 -1.68
CA LEU A 172 -3.75 -14.07 -0.66
C LEU A 172 -3.95 -15.47 -1.30
N PRO A 173 -3.36 -16.53 -0.71
CA PRO A 173 -3.57 -17.92 -1.15
C PRO A 173 -4.93 -18.46 -0.65
N LEU A 174 -6.01 -17.84 -1.14
CA LEU A 174 -7.38 -18.18 -0.77
C LEU A 174 -7.97 -19.27 -1.67
N PRO A 175 -8.93 -20.06 -1.17
CA PRO A 175 -9.80 -20.86 -2.03
C PRO A 175 -10.52 -19.98 -3.07
N PRO A 176 -11.08 -20.56 -4.15
CA PRO A 176 -11.78 -19.80 -5.16
C PRO A 176 -12.90 -18.89 -4.59
N THR A 177 -12.80 -17.59 -4.86
CA THR A 177 -13.80 -16.59 -4.48
C THR A 177 -14.41 -15.90 -5.70
N LYS A 178 -15.55 -15.25 -5.48
CA LYS A 178 -16.23 -14.42 -6.50
C LYS A 178 -16.00 -12.93 -6.31
N ASP A 179 -15.69 -12.50 -5.09
CA ASP A 179 -15.37 -11.11 -4.81
C ASP A 179 -13.90 -10.80 -5.09
N MET A 180 -13.67 -9.57 -5.54
CA MET A 180 -12.35 -8.96 -5.68
C MET A 180 -12.38 -7.61 -4.97
N ILE A 181 -11.51 -7.45 -3.98
CA ILE A 181 -11.39 -6.20 -3.22
C ILE A 181 -10.61 -5.21 -4.07
N VAL A 182 -11.12 -3.98 -4.20
CA VAL A 182 -10.43 -2.86 -4.84
C VAL A 182 -10.05 -1.86 -3.75
N VAL A 183 -8.75 -1.79 -3.49
CA VAL A 183 -8.16 -0.73 -2.66
C VAL A 183 -8.19 0.56 -3.48
N GLY A 184 -8.79 1.63 -2.92
CA GLY A 184 -9.10 2.84 -3.68
C GLY A 184 -10.40 2.78 -4.48
N TYR A 185 -11.39 2.03 -3.99
CA TYR A 185 -12.72 1.96 -4.62
C TYR A 185 -13.28 3.37 -4.88
N ASP A 186 -13.84 3.59 -6.07
CA ASP A 186 -14.33 4.88 -6.61
C ASP A 186 -13.26 5.98 -6.83
N ALA A 187 -11.97 5.68 -6.68
CA ALA A 187 -10.90 6.67 -6.90
C ALA A 187 -10.46 6.82 -8.37
N SER A 188 -10.87 5.90 -9.26
CA SER A 188 -10.42 5.87 -10.66
C SER A 188 -11.42 5.19 -11.60
N GLU A 189 -11.51 5.68 -12.83
CA GLU A 189 -12.29 5.07 -13.94
C GLU A 189 -11.77 3.67 -14.32
N LEU A 190 -10.54 3.30 -13.93
CA LEU A 190 -10.02 1.93 -14.10
C LEU A 190 -10.92 0.89 -13.40
N GLN A 191 -11.63 1.28 -12.34
CA GLN A 191 -12.59 0.43 -11.65
C GLN A 191 -13.71 -0.04 -12.59
N ASP A 192 -14.19 0.82 -13.49
CA ASP A 192 -15.30 0.47 -14.38
C ASP A 192 -14.87 -0.56 -15.43
N VAL A 193 -13.65 -0.42 -15.95
CA VAL A 193 -13.02 -1.42 -16.83
C VAL A 193 -12.85 -2.74 -16.10
N LEU A 194 -12.33 -2.71 -14.88
CA LEU A 194 -12.13 -3.89 -14.05
C LEU A 194 -13.45 -4.59 -13.73
N LYS A 195 -14.51 -3.81 -13.45
CA LYS A 195 -15.85 -4.33 -13.14
C LYS A 195 -16.42 -5.11 -14.32
N ALA A 196 -16.35 -4.56 -15.53
CA ALA A 196 -16.83 -5.24 -16.73
C ALA A 196 -16.11 -6.59 -16.94
N VAL A 197 -14.78 -6.60 -16.81
CA VAL A 197 -13.97 -7.84 -16.93
C VAL A 197 -14.29 -8.83 -15.81
N ALA A 198 -14.49 -8.36 -14.58
CA ALA A 198 -14.84 -9.22 -13.45
C ALA A 198 -16.20 -9.90 -13.66
N GLU A 199 -17.21 -9.15 -14.10
CA GLU A 199 -18.56 -9.65 -14.36
C GLU A 199 -18.58 -10.73 -15.46
N GLU A 200 -17.82 -10.54 -16.54
CA GLU A 200 -17.63 -11.54 -17.60
C GLU A 200 -17.05 -12.86 -17.06
N ASN A 201 -16.27 -12.79 -15.99
CA ASN A 201 -15.66 -13.95 -15.32
C ASN A 201 -16.48 -14.46 -14.12
N GLY A 202 -17.74 -14.01 -13.98
CA GLY A 202 -18.63 -14.40 -12.88
C GLY A 202 -18.17 -13.93 -11.50
N LYS A 203 -17.35 -12.87 -11.46
CA LYS A 203 -16.83 -12.19 -10.28
C LYS A 203 -17.49 -10.82 -10.10
N TYR A 204 -17.30 -10.21 -8.93
CA TYR A 204 -17.81 -8.87 -8.62
C TYR A 204 -16.82 -8.12 -7.73
N LEU A 205 -16.85 -6.78 -7.79
CA LEU A 205 -15.97 -5.93 -7.01
C LEU A 205 -16.55 -5.64 -5.61
N ARG A 206 -15.68 -5.48 -4.63
CA ARG A 206 -16.01 -4.93 -3.31
C ARG A 206 -15.04 -3.81 -2.93
N PRO A 207 -15.52 -2.78 -2.21
CA PRO A 207 -14.61 -1.83 -1.60
C PRO A 207 -13.76 -2.50 -0.52
N ASP A 208 -12.61 -1.92 -0.23
CA ASP A 208 -11.85 -2.22 0.98
C ASP A 208 -12.74 -2.02 2.22
N ALA A 209 -12.70 -2.98 3.14
CA ALA A 209 -13.47 -2.94 4.37
C ALA A 209 -12.83 -2.03 5.44
N GLU A 210 -11.55 -1.72 5.28
CA GLU A 210 -10.76 -0.96 6.25
C GLU A 210 -10.02 0.23 5.57
N PRO A 211 -10.71 1.10 4.81
CA PRO A 211 -10.08 2.19 4.07
C PRO A 211 -9.35 3.19 4.97
N GLU A 212 -9.70 3.24 6.26
CA GLU A 212 -9.02 4.05 7.28
C GLU A 212 -7.55 3.66 7.49
N LYS A 213 -7.14 2.46 7.05
CA LYS A 213 -5.73 2.04 7.05
C LYS A 213 -4.88 2.79 6.04
N GLY A 214 -5.50 3.47 5.07
CA GLY A 214 -4.79 4.34 4.14
C GLY A 214 -3.93 3.59 3.12
N TYR A 215 -4.31 2.37 2.73
CA TYR A 215 -3.59 1.61 1.69
C TYR A 215 -3.66 2.25 0.29
N PHE A 216 -4.57 3.21 0.08
CA PHE A 216 -4.65 4.00 -1.13
C PHE A 216 -4.32 5.46 -0.81
N THR A 217 -3.24 5.99 -1.39
CA THR A 217 -2.72 7.35 -1.15
C THR A 217 -2.34 8.06 -2.42
#